data_AF-A0A539E1N1-F1
#
_entry.id   AF-A0A539E1N1-F1
#
_cell.length_a   1.000
_cell.length_b   1.000
_cell.length_c   1.000
_cell.angle_alpha   90.00
_cell.angle_beta   90.00
_cell.angle_gamma   90.00
#
_symmetry.space_group_name_H-M   'P 1'
#
loop_
_entity.id
_entity.type
_entity.pdbx_description
1 polymer ?
#
loop_
_entity_poly.entity_id
_entity_poly.type
_entity_poly.pdbx_seq_one_letter_code
_entity_poly.pdbx_strand_id
1 'polypeptide(L)'
;MAARSERGRAARELSRLADADASGLFDGGSFEGLQKSPRWPSAPGAGGEFAIHFPGTAAAIIAEANLFLTGQPRLFGALHDVRRDDGRVDWDYRPTGPEFAPFRADPKFPWEVARMAVLPRLALAHHLSGHGPHARAAAALVEDWALLPVGEGLHFSSALEVGIRLIAFCQAFQFFRRVDSFRGAPLETLVRRIALEAAWLQGHRSTERVVAGNHLLGELAGLVVVDLVFPEFGQGDRLDDNLRRFDRAFGEQVAPDGVSREQSATYGRFIADFAAMVLAATAAAGHPVPAGLPERSAALATWLAMLTRPDGRLPLLGDNDGGRGVDWGEFF
;
A
#
# COMPACT_ATOMS: atom_id res chain seq x y z
N MET A 1 16.16 0.14 -24.60
CA MET A 1 16.25 -1.34 -24.68
C MET A 1 15.98 -2.03 -23.34
N ALA A 2 16.51 -1.53 -22.20
CA ALA A 2 16.29 -2.12 -20.88
C ALA A 2 14.80 -2.21 -20.44
N ALA A 3 14.03 -1.11 -20.52
CA ALA A 3 12.60 -1.10 -20.17
C ALA A 3 11.76 -2.11 -20.99
N ARG A 4 12.05 -2.24 -22.30
CA ARG A 4 11.40 -3.24 -23.17
C ARG A 4 11.71 -4.68 -22.75
N SER A 5 12.93 -4.92 -22.26
CA SER A 5 13.33 -6.21 -21.70
C SER A 5 12.65 -6.50 -20.36
N GLU A 6 12.51 -5.50 -19.48
CA GLU A 6 11.81 -5.63 -18.20
C GLU A 6 10.31 -5.92 -18.41
N ARG A 7 9.62 -5.18 -19.29
CA ARG A 7 8.22 -5.45 -19.68
C ARG A 7 8.04 -6.86 -20.23
N GLY A 8 8.94 -7.32 -21.09
CA GLY A 8 8.87 -8.69 -21.63
C GLY A 8 9.05 -9.77 -20.56
N ARG A 9 9.91 -9.53 -19.55
CA ARG A 9 10.08 -10.45 -18.41
C ARG A 9 8.85 -10.46 -17.51
N ALA A 10 8.33 -9.28 -17.18
CA ALA A 10 7.10 -9.13 -16.40
C ALA A 10 5.90 -9.81 -17.06
N ALA A 11 5.73 -9.66 -18.38
CA ALA A 11 4.64 -10.31 -19.12
C ALA A 11 4.71 -11.84 -19.05
N ARG A 12 5.92 -12.42 -19.22
CA ARG A 12 6.11 -13.88 -19.09
C ARG A 12 5.82 -14.37 -17.68
N GLU A 13 6.26 -13.62 -16.68
CA GLU A 13 6.03 -13.96 -15.28
C GLU A 13 4.55 -13.86 -14.91
N LEU A 14 3.86 -12.84 -15.39
CA LEU A 14 2.42 -12.68 -15.21
C LEU A 14 1.65 -13.85 -15.83
N SER A 15 1.98 -14.26 -17.05
CA SER A 15 1.37 -15.45 -17.68
C SER A 15 1.65 -16.72 -16.86
N ARG A 16 2.90 -16.93 -16.41
CA ARG A 16 3.27 -18.07 -15.57
C ARG A 16 2.43 -18.14 -14.29
N LEU A 17 2.26 -17.01 -13.60
CA LEU A 17 1.51 -16.91 -12.35
C LEU A 17 -0.01 -17.01 -12.55
N ALA A 18 -0.53 -16.54 -13.69
CA ALA A 18 -1.94 -16.65 -14.03
C ALA A 18 -2.37 -18.11 -14.24
N ASP A 19 -1.50 -18.91 -14.86
CA ASP A 19 -1.75 -20.34 -15.13
C ASP A 19 -1.34 -21.25 -13.95
N ALA A 20 -0.65 -20.72 -12.94
CA ALA A 20 -0.16 -21.48 -11.81
C ALA A 20 -1.27 -21.91 -10.85
N ASP A 21 -1.22 -23.16 -10.38
CA ASP A 21 -1.98 -23.58 -9.21
C ASP A 21 -1.44 -22.90 -7.92
N ALA A 22 -1.96 -23.27 -6.75
CA ALA A 22 -1.53 -22.66 -5.49
C ALA A 22 -0.03 -22.88 -5.18
N SER A 23 0.55 -23.99 -5.64
CA SER A 23 1.97 -24.31 -5.42
C SER A 23 2.88 -23.56 -6.39
N GLY A 24 2.42 -23.34 -7.63
CA GLY A 24 3.18 -22.65 -8.67
C GLY A 24 3.39 -21.14 -8.42
N LEU A 25 2.77 -20.58 -7.39
CA LEU A 25 3.02 -19.20 -6.94
C LEU A 25 4.37 -19.03 -6.25
N PHE A 26 4.93 -20.11 -5.69
CA PHE A 26 6.12 -20.05 -4.83
C PHE A 26 7.33 -20.76 -5.48
N ASP A 27 8.51 -20.14 -5.39
CA ASP A 27 9.82 -20.74 -5.61
C ASP A 27 10.31 -21.44 -4.33
N GLY A 28 9.46 -22.33 -3.82
CA GLY A 28 9.60 -23.01 -2.53
C GLY A 28 8.70 -22.44 -1.42
N GLY A 29 8.23 -23.33 -0.55
CA GLY A 29 7.29 -22.99 0.54
C GLY A 29 5.84 -23.42 0.24
N SER A 30 4.91 -22.96 1.08
CA SER A 30 3.48 -23.21 0.92
C SER A 30 2.65 -22.13 1.61
N PHE A 31 1.35 -22.09 1.29
CA PHE A 31 0.39 -21.22 1.97
C PHE A 31 0.35 -21.43 3.49
N GLU A 32 0.48 -22.67 3.95
CA GLU A 32 0.58 -22.99 5.38
C GLU A 32 1.87 -22.44 5.99
N GLY A 33 2.97 -22.43 5.23
CA GLY A 33 4.25 -21.84 5.63
C GLY A 33 4.15 -20.34 5.88
N LEU A 34 3.36 -19.62 5.08
CA LEU A 34 3.15 -18.17 5.21
C LEU A 34 2.61 -17.74 6.59
N GLN A 35 1.92 -18.64 7.29
CA GLN A 35 1.24 -18.34 8.55
C GLN A 35 2.11 -18.49 9.80
N LYS A 36 3.28 -19.15 9.67
CA LYS A 36 4.09 -19.61 10.81
C LYS A 36 4.87 -18.50 11.52
N SER A 37 5.37 -17.50 10.79
CA SER A 37 6.19 -16.42 11.38
C SER A 37 5.61 -15.03 11.06
N PRO A 38 5.83 -14.02 11.92
CA PRO A 38 5.64 -12.61 11.56
C PRO A 38 6.57 -12.25 10.38
N ARG A 39 6.05 -11.48 9.42
CA ARG A 39 6.77 -11.07 8.20
C ARG A 39 6.81 -9.55 8.06
N TRP A 40 6.67 -8.87 9.19
CA TRP A 40 6.52 -7.42 9.32
C TRP A 40 7.13 -7.02 10.64
N PRO A 41 7.46 -5.74 10.85
CA PRO A 41 7.79 -5.24 12.17
C PRO A 41 6.60 -5.44 13.11
N SER A 42 6.56 -6.60 13.76
CA SER A 42 5.86 -6.77 15.01
C SER A 42 6.88 -6.41 16.07
N ALA A 43 6.74 -5.25 16.72
CA ALA A 43 7.46 -5.05 17.96
C ALA A 43 7.09 -6.24 18.87
N PRO A 44 8.04 -7.09 19.27
CA PRO A 44 7.80 -8.13 20.27
C PRO A 44 7.53 -7.39 21.59
N GLY A 45 6.28 -6.97 21.80
CA GLY A 45 5.89 -6.04 22.86
C GLY A 45 4.72 -5.09 22.51
N ALA A 46 4.53 -4.70 21.24
CA ALA A 46 3.47 -3.72 20.90
C ALA A 46 2.04 -4.29 20.97
N GLY A 47 1.89 -5.61 20.96
CA GLY A 47 0.59 -6.29 20.99
C GLY A 47 -0.22 -6.10 22.27
N GLY A 48 0.39 -5.60 23.35
CA GLY A 48 -0.31 -5.20 24.58
C GLY A 48 -0.36 -3.68 24.80
N GLU A 49 0.50 -2.92 24.12
CA GLU A 49 0.73 -1.51 24.44
C GLU A 49 0.15 -0.53 23.42
N PHE A 50 -0.38 -0.95 22.27
CA PHE A 50 -0.95 0.00 21.29
C PHE A 50 -2.07 0.87 21.89
N ALA A 51 -2.99 0.27 22.63
CA ALA A 51 -4.05 1.01 23.33
C ALA A 51 -3.53 1.86 24.50
N ILE A 52 -2.36 1.50 25.06
CA ILE A 52 -1.70 2.23 26.16
C ILE A 52 -0.97 3.46 25.61
N HIS A 53 -0.24 3.31 24.50
CA HIS A 53 0.53 4.39 23.86
C HIS A 53 -0.35 5.31 23.01
N PHE A 54 -1.47 4.81 22.47
CA PHE A 54 -2.39 5.56 21.63
C PHE A 54 -3.84 5.43 22.13
N PRO A 55 -4.15 5.97 23.32
CA PRO A 55 -5.49 5.90 23.88
C PRO A 55 -6.48 6.64 22.98
N GLY A 56 -7.64 6.02 22.72
CA GLY A 56 -8.68 6.56 21.83
C GLY A 56 -8.47 6.24 20.33
N THR A 57 -7.24 5.97 19.90
CA THR A 57 -6.94 5.59 18.51
C THR A 57 -7.61 4.27 18.12
N ALA A 58 -7.67 3.30 19.04
CA ALA A 58 -8.34 2.03 18.77
C ALA A 58 -9.85 2.19 18.43
N ALA A 59 -10.56 3.00 19.22
CA ALA A 59 -12.00 3.22 19.02
C ALA A 59 -12.28 3.92 17.69
N ALA A 60 -11.46 4.90 17.32
CA ALA A 60 -11.64 5.64 16.08
C ALA A 60 -11.19 4.83 14.84
N ILE A 61 -10.19 3.93 14.96
CA ILE A 61 -9.89 2.93 13.91
C ILE A 61 -11.10 2.04 13.65
N ILE A 62 -11.71 1.53 14.71
CA ILE A 62 -12.90 0.66 14.62
C ILE A 62 -14.08 1.44 14.01
N ALA A 63 -14.30 2.69 14.42
CA ALA A 63 -15.34 3.54 13.87
C ALA A 63 -15.15 3.78 12.37
N GLU A 64 -13.93 4.10 11.93
CA GLU A 64 -13.63 4.32 10.52
C GLU A 64 -13.81 3.02 9.70
N ALA A 65 -13.38 1.87 10.23
CA ALA A 65 -13.62 0.57 9.60
C ALA A 65 -15.12 0.24 9.47
N ASN A 66 -15.95 0.66 10.43
CA ASN A 66 -17.39 0.43 10.41
C ASN A 66 -18.09 1.23 9.31
N LEU A 67 -17.54 2.38 8.89
CA LEU A 67 -18.08 3.14 7.75
C LEU A 67 -18.06 2.32 6.46
N PHE A 68 -17.02 1.50 6.27
CA PHE A 68 -16.98 0.58 5.13
C PHE A 68 -18.05 -0.52 5.24
N LEU A 69 -18.33 -1.01 6.44
CA LEU A 69 -19.40 -2.00 6.68
C LEU A 69 -20.79 -1.43 6.35
N THR A 70 -20.98 -0.12 6.42
CA THR A 70 -22.21 0.56 5.97
C THR A 70 -22.16 1.04 4.52
N GLY A 71 -21.04 0.85 3.82
CA GLY A 71 -20.88 1.21 2.40
C GLY A 71 -20.42 2.65 2.18
N GLN A 72 -20.10 3.37 3.25
CA GLN A 72 -19.85 4.80 3.25
C GLN A 72 -18.43 5.16 3.69
N PRO A 73 -17.35 4.59 3.09
CA PRO A 73 -16.00 4.94 3.48
C PRO A 73 -15.74 6.45 3.27
N ARG A 74 -14.76 6.97 4.00
CA ARG A 74 -14.30 8.34 3.81
C ARG A 74 -13.28 8.41 2.68
N LEU A 75 -13.58 9.19 1.66
CA LEU A 75 -12.66 9.52 0.57
C LEU A 75 -12.43 11.04 0.60
N PHE A 76 -11.16 11.47 0.56
CA PHE A 76 -10.79 12.90 0.59
C PHE A 76 -11.48 13.71 1.71
N GLY A 77 -11.71 13.09 2.87
CA GLY A 77 -12.32 13.75 4.03
C GLY A 77 -13.86 13.69 4.10
N ALA A 78 -14.56 13.28 3.04
CA ALA A 78 -16.02 13.19 2.99
C ALA A 78 -16.50 11.73 2.93
N LEU A 79 -17.72 11.46 3.41
CA LEU A 79 -18.35 10.15 3.30
C LEU A 79 -18.91 9.96 1.89
N HIS A 80 -18.63 8.80 1.29
CA HIS A 80 -19.08 8.47 -0.06
C HIS A 80 -19.74 7.10 -0.06
N ASP A 81 -20.96 6.98 -0.61
CA ASP A 81 -21.54 5.68 -0.88
C ASP A 81 -20.89 5.08 -2.12
N VAL A 82 -20.01 4.11 -1.91
CA VAL A 82 -19.21 3.47 -2.97
C VAL A 82 -19.80 2.12 -3.39
N ARG A 83 -21.04 1.80 -3.00
CA ARG A 83 -21.66 0.52 -3.35
C ARG A 83 -22.44 0.61 -4.66
N ARG A 84 -22.44 -0.50 -5.37
CA ARG A 84 -23.36 -0.78 -6.49
C ARG A 84 -24.70 -1.27 -5.95
N ASP A 85 -25.69 -1.36 -6.84
CA ASP A 85 -27.03 -1.87 -6.53
C ASP A 85 -27.02 -3.32 -5.99
N ASP A 86 -26.01 -4.12 -6.36
CA ASP A 86 -25.81 -5.48 -5.87
C ASP A 86 -25.08 -5.56 -4.52
N GLY A 87 -24.75 -4.41 -3.93
CA GLY A 87 -24.04 -4.27 -2.66
C GLY A 87 -22.51 -4.43 -2.73
N ARG A 88 -21.95 -4.73 -3.91
CA ARG A 88 -20.50 -4.82 -4.12
C ARG A 88 -19.87 -3.42 -4.24
N VAL A 89 -18.55 -3.35 -4.14
CA VAL A 89 -17.84 -2.07 -4.29
C VAL A 89 -17.88 -1.64 -5.74
N ASP A 90 -18.21 -0.37 -5.98
CA ASP A 90 -18.00 0.25 -7.26
C ASP A 90 -16.55 0.70 -7.41
N TRP A 91 -15.73 -0.16 -8.01
CA TRP A 91 -14.32 0.14 -8.25
C TRP A 91 -14.13 1.38 -9.14
N ASP A 92 -15.09 1.65 -10.02
CA ASP A 92 -15.12 2.82 -10.90
C ASP A 92 -15.89 4.01 -10.28
N TYR A 93 -16.08 4.01 -8.96
CA TYR A 93 -16.87 5.02 -8.26
C TYR A 93 -16.43 6.44 -8.62
N ARG A 94 -17.40 7.25 -9.02
CA ARG A 94 -17.25 8.69 -9.25
C ARG A 94 -18.36 9.43 -8.53
N PRO A 95 -18.04 10.40 -7.66
CA PRO A 95 -19.07 11.15 -6.98
C PRO A 95 -19.89 11.98 -7.98
N THR A 96 -21.19 12.11 -7.70
CA THR A 96 -22.12 12.89 -8.50
C THR A 96 -22.60 14.09 -7.69
N GLY A 97 -22.89 15.21 -8.37
CA GLY A 97 -23.30 16.45 -7.72
C GLY A 97 -22.73 17.68 -8.46
N PRO A 98 -23.34 18.86 -8.31
CA PRO A 98 -22.82 20.10 -8.90
C PRO A 98 -21.37 20.41 -8.50
N GLU A 99 -20.99 20.10 -7.26
CA GLU A 99 -19.66 20.30 -6.69
C GLU A 99 -18.60 19.36 -7.31
N PHE A 100 -19.02 18.20 -7.82
CA PHE A 100 -18.15 17.21 -8.47
C PHE A 100 -18.15 17.31 -10.00
N ALA A 101 -18.99 18.16 -10.59
CA ALA A 101 -19.08 18.32 -12.04
C ALA A 101 -17.71 18.62 -12.71
N PRO A 102 -16.83 19.46 -12.13
CA PRO A 102 -15.49 19.68 -12.69
C PRO A 102 -14.58 18.44 -12.67
N PHE A 103 -14.85 17.48 -11.78
CA PHE A 103 -14.04 16.30 -11.52
C PHE A 103 -14.63 15.01 -12.12
N ARG A 104 -15.65 15.11 -12.99
CA ARG A 104 -16.33 13.95 -13.59
C ARG A 104 -15.38 13.00 -14.33
N ALA A 105 -14.32 13.53 -14.93
CA ALA A 105 -13.29 12.75 -15.63
C ALA A 105 -12.03 12.50 -14.77
N ASP A 106 -12.02 12.95 -13.52
CA ASP A 106 -10.87 12.80 -12.63
C ASP A 106 -10.77 11.32 -12.19
N PRO A 107 -9.65 10.64 -12.47
CA PRO A 107 -9.46 9.24 -12.08
C PRO A 107 -9.17 9.05 -10.58
N LYS A 108 -9.00 10.13 -9.81
CA LYS A 108 -8.62 10.05 -8.39
C LYS A 108 -9.60 9.28 -7.52
N PHE A 109 -10.92 9.42 -7.71
CA PHE A 109 -11.88 8.67 -6.89
C PHE A 109 -11.82 7.16 -7.16
N PRO A 110 -11.87 6.68 -8.43
CA PRO A 110 -11.63 5.28 -8.73
C PRO A 110 -10.26 4.77 -8.24
N TRP A 111 -9.21 5.58 -8.36
CA TRP A 111 -7.90 5.21 -7.85
C TRP A 111 -7.87 5.11 -6.33
N GLU A 112 -8.48 6.06 -5.60
CA GLU A 112 -8.51 6.06 -4.13
C GLU A 112 -9.24 4.82 -3.58
N VAL A 113 -10.37 4.44 -4.17
CA VAL A 113 -11.06 3.18 -3.83
C VAL A 113 -10.14 1.98 -4.10
N ALA A 114 -9.49 1.97 -5.26
CA ALA A 114 -8.57 0.91 -5.67
C ALA A 114 -7.18 0.95 -5.00
N ARG A 115 -6.86 1.94 -4.14
CA ARG A 115 -5.66 1.93 -3.28
C ARG A 115 -5.78 0.93 -2.14
N MET A 116 -7.00 0.48 -1.83
CA MET A 116 -7.28 -0.54 -0.82
C MET A 116 -6.84 -0.14 0.59
N ALA A 117 -6.75 1.15 0.90
CA ALA A 117 -6.43 1.63 2.25
C ALA A 117 -7.41 1.09 3.32
N VAL A 118 -8.66 0.80 2.91
CA VAL A 118 -9.66 0.18 3.78
C VAL A 118 -9.31 -1.24 4.22
N LEU A 119 -8.51 -1.98 3.44
CA LEU A 119 -8.18 -3.38 3.75
C LEU A 119 -7.30 -3.51 5.01
N PRO A 120 -6.14 -2.81 5.16
CA PRO A 120 -5.40 -2.81 6.41
C PRO A 120 -6.21 -2.19 7.57
N ARG A 121 -7.09 -1.22 7.30
CA ARG A 121 -8.01 -0.66 8.31
C ARG A 121 -8.97 -1.70 8.88
N LEU A 122 -9.61 -2.51 8.04
CA LEU A 122 -10.44 -3.64 8.46
C LEU A 122 -9.63 -4.68 9.24
N ALA A 123 -8.40 -4.94 8.81
CA ALA A 123 -7.49 -5.89 9.47
C ALA A 123 -7.13 -5.45 10.89
N LEU A 124 -6.77 -4.17 11.04
CA LEU A 124 -6.46 -3.58 12.33
C LEU A 124 -7.71 -3.49 13.24
N ALA A 125 -8.87 -3.09 12.69
CA ALA A 125 -10.11 -3.06 13.45
C ALA A 125 -10.54 -4.44 13.94
N HIS A 126 -10.38 -5.48 13.11
CA HIS A 126 -10.61 -6.87 13.53
C HIS A 126 -9.68 -7.26 14.68
N HIS A 127 -8.38 -6.97 14.56
CA HIS A 127 -7.39 -7.28 15.58
C HIS A 127 -7.70 -6.60 16.92
N LEU A 128 -8.15 -5.34 16.90
CA LEU A 128 -8.47 -4.55 18.09
C LEU A 128 -9.80 -4.94 18.76
N SER A 129 -10.80 -5.31 17.98
CA SER A 129 -12.17 -5.54 18.48
C SER A 129 -12.55 -7.01 18.63
N GLY A 130 -11.86 -7.93 17.94
CA GLY A 130 -12.29 -9.31 17.76
C GLY A 130 -13.58 -9.47 16.94
N HIS A 131 -14.08 -8.39 16.32
CA HIS A 131 -15.37 -8.37 15.65
C HIS A 131 -15.31 -9.09 14.29
N GLY A 132 -16.00 -10.23 14.17
CA GLY A 132 -15.97 -11.08 12.98
C GLY A 132 -16.38 -10.40 11.65
N PRO A 133 -17.35 -9.47 11.61
CA PRO A 133 -17.72 -8.75 10.39
C PRO A 133 -16.59 -8.03 9.65
N HIS A 134 -15.57 -7.51 10.34
CA HIS A 134 -14.44 -6.83 9.66
C HIS A 134 -13.65 -7.78 8.77
N ALA A 135 -13.32 -8.97 9.28
CA ALA A 135 -12.60 -9.99 8.53
C ALA A 135 -13.43 -10.56 7.37
N ARG A 136 -14.73 -10.77 7.57
CA ARG A 136 -15.64 -11.21 6.48
C ARG A 136 -15.78 -10.17 5.38
N ALA A 137 -15.89 -8.89 5.74
CA ALA A 137 -15.94 -7.80 4.76
C ALA A 137 -14.63 -7.70 3.98
N ALA A 138 -13.48 -7.86 4.64
CA ALA A 138 -12.18 -7.90 3.98
C ALA A 138 -12.05 -9.08 3.01
N ALA A 139 -12.54 -10.27 3.39
CA ALA A 139 -12.52 -11.45 2.52
C ALA A 139 -13.34 -11.20 1.24
N ALA A 140 -14.58 -10.73 1.39
CA ALA A 140 -15.45 -10.40 0.26
C ALA A 140 -14.85 -9.30 -0.63
N LEU A 141 -14.18 -8.30 -0.04
CA LEU A 141 -13.51 -7.22 -0.77
C LEU A 141 -12.38 -7.74 -1.65
N VAL A 142 -11.53 -8.63 -1.12
CA VAL A 142 -10.42 -9.23 -1.85
C VAL A 142 -10.92 -10.13 -2.98
N GLU A 143 -11.95 -10.93 -2.74
CA GLU A 143 -12.58 -11.78 -3.75
C GLU A 143 -13.21 -10.96 -4.87
N ASP A 144 -13.89 -9.86 -4.54
CA ASP A 144 -14.48 -8.95 -5.52
C ASP A 144 -13.42 -8.27 -6.39
N TRP A 145 -12.35 -7.75 -5.77
CA TRP A 145 -11.21 -7.18 -6.48
C TRP A 145 -10.52 -8.18 -7.41
N ALA A 146 -10.45 -9.45 -6.98
CA ALA A 146 -9.78 -10.49 -7.74
C ALA A 146 -10.44 -10.78 -9.10
N LEU A 147 -11.69 -10.36 -9.29
CA LEU A 147 -12.40 -10.46 -10.57
C LEU A 147 -11.90 -9.47 -11.63
N LEU A 148 -11.24 -8.38 -11.23
CA LEU A 148 -10.72 -7.38 -12.17
C LEU A 148 -9.43 -7.88 -12.86
N PRO A 149 -9.31 -7.79 -14.19
CA PRO A 149 -8.12 -8.25 -14.91
C PRO A 149 -6.86 -7.47 -14.49
N VAL A 150 -5.77 -8.19 -14.25
CA VAL A 150 -4.49 -7.58 -13.88
C VAL A 150 -3.83 -6.94 -15.10
N GLY A 151 -3.47 -5.67 -14.97
CA GLY A 151 -2.78 -4.91 -16.03
C GLY A 151 -3.70 -4.24 -17.04
N GLU A 152 -5.02 -4.33 -16.84
CA GLU A 152 -6.02 -3.74 -17.74
C GLU A 152 -6.86 -2.66 -17.05
N GLY A 153 -7.34 -1.69 -17.84
CA GLY A 153 -8.26 -0.66 -17.36
C GLY A 153 -7.63 0.42 -16.47
N LEU A 154 -8.52 1.21 -15.86
CA LEU A 154 -8.15 2.44 -15.14
C LEU A 154 -7.20 2.18 -13.97
N HIS A 155 -7.40 1.08 -13.25
CA HIS A 155 -6.63 0.77 -12.03
C HIS A 155 -5.18 0.33 -12.26
N PHE A 156 -4.79 0.11 -13.52
CA PHE A 156 -3.42 -0.19 -13.94
C PHE A 156 -2.83 0.89 -14.86
N SER A 157 -3.56 2.01 -15.06
CA SER A 157 -3.05 3.14 -15.84
C SER A 157 -2.00 3.98 -15.10
N SER A 158 -1.89 3.83 -13.77
CA SER A 158 -0.87 4.46 -12.95
C SER A 158 -0.16 3.40 -12.09
N ALA A 159 1.14 3.23 -12.32
CA ALA A 159 1.96 2.26 -11.60
C ALA A 159 2.12 2.60 -10.11
N LEU A 160 2.09 3.89 -9.75
CA LEU A 160 2.08 4.36 -8.37
C LEU A 160 0.91 3.77 -7.58
N GLU A 161 -0.29 3.74 -8.17
CA GLU A 161 -1.49 3.22 -7.51
C GLU A 161 -1.39 1.73 -7.21
N VAL A 162 -0.73 0.98 -8.10
CA VAL A 162 -0.41 -0.44 -7.87
C VAL A 162 0.60 -0.59 -6.72
N GLY A 163 1.63 0.26 -6.68
CA GLY A 163 2.62 0.27 -5.59
C GLY A 163 1.97 0.50 -4.21
N ILE A 164 1.10 1.50 -4.10
CA ILE A 164 0.36 1.81 -2.85
C ILE A 164 -0.54 0.63 -2.46
N ARG A 165 -1.31 0.08 -3.41
CA ARG A 165 -2.18 -1.07 -3.16
C ARG A 165 -1.41 -2.30 -2.69
N LEU A 166 -0.23 -2.57 -3.26
CA LEU A 166 0.63 -3.67 -2.82
C LEU A 166 1.10 -3.50 -1.36
N ILE A 167 1.40 -2.27 -0.93
CA ILE A 167 1.71 -1.98 0.47
C ILE A 167 0.49 -2.28 1.35
N ALA A 168 -0.70 -1.80 0.98
CA ALA A 168 -1.94 -2.04 1.73
C ALA A 168 -2.28 -3.54 1.83
N PHE A 169 -2.10 -4.31 0.75
CA PHE A 169 -2.25 -5.76 0.74
C PHE A 169 -1.26 -6.44 1.68
N CYS A 170 0.01 -6.05 1.66
CA CYS A 170 1.02 -6.60 2.55
C CYS A 170 0.72 -6.29 4.02
N GLN A 171 0.29 -5.07 4.35
CA GLN A 171 -0.15 -4.70 5.70
C GLN A 171 -1.32 -5.59 6.16
N ALA A 172 -2.37 -5.70 5.34
CA ALA A 172 -3.55 -6.49 5.67
C ALA A 172 -3.24 -7.99 5.87
N PHE A 173 -2.39 -8.55 5.01
CA PHE A 173 -1.93 -9.93 5.12
C PHE A 173 -1.34 -10.23 6.51
N GLN A 174 -0.60 -9.30 7.12
CA GLN A 174 0.02 -9.54 8.43
C GLN A 174 -0.99 -9.77 9.55
N PHE A 175 -2.10 -9.04 9.53
CA PHE A 175 -3.13 -9.17 10.54
C PHE A 175 -4.05 -10.36 10.24
N PHE A 176 -4.34 -10.61 8.95
CA PHE A 176 -5.31 -11.64 8.55
C PHE A 176 -4.75 -13.05 8.37
N ARG A 177 -3.43 -13.25 8.21
CA ARG A 177 -2.85 -14.59 7.92
C ARG A 177 -3.18 -15.68 8.97
N ARG A 178 -3.66 -15.31 10.15
CA ARG A 178 -4.08 -16.24 11.22
C ARG A 178 -5.56 -16.15 11.59
N VAL A 179 -6.36 -15.35 10.88
CA VAL A 179 -7.77 -15.13 11.19
C VAL A 179 -8.63 -16.19 10.49
N ASP A 180 -9.36 -17.00 11.24
CA ASP A 180 -10.10 -18.15 10.71
C ASP A 180 -11.03 -17.81 9.54
N SER A 181 -11.80 -16.71 9.66
CA SER A 181 -12.71 -16.26 8.60
C SER A 181 -12.02 -15.69 7.35
N PHE A 182 -10.70 -15.52 7.37
CA PHE A 182 -9.89 -15.07 6.23
C PHE A 182 -8.93 -16.17 5.72
N ARG A 183 -8.77 -17.28 6.46
CA ARG A 183 -7.93 -18.41 6.04
C ARG A 183 -8.55 -19.15 4.85
N GLY A 184 -7.74 -19.93 4.14
CA GLY A 184 -8.16 -20.66 2.94
C GLY A 184 -8.30 -19.74 1.74
N ALA A 185 -9.42 -19.84 1.00
CA ALA A 185 -9.62 -19.16 -0.28
C ALA A 185 -9.39 -17.63 -0.26
N PRO A 186 -9.85 -16.85 0.74
CA PRO A 186 -9.59 -15.41 0.75
C PRO A 186 -8.10 -15.06 0.90
N LEU A 187 -7.37 -15.75 1.77
CA LEU A 187 -5.93 -15.58 1.93
C LEU A 187 -5.17 -15.99 0.66
N GLU A 188 -5.54 -17.11 0.06
CA GLU A 188 -4.96 -17.57 -1.21
C GLU A 188 -5.18 -16.54 -2.32
N THR A 189 -6.39 -15.98 -2.39
CA THR A 189 -6.76 -14.93 -3.33
C THR A 189 -5.92 -13.67 -3.12
N LEU A 190 -5.78 -13.20 -1.87
CA LEU A 190 -4.96 -12.02 -1.54
C LEU A 190 -3.50 -12.21 -2.00
N VAL A 191 -2.87 -13.33 -1.63
CA VAL A 191 -1.47 -13.61 -1.95
C VAL A 191 -1.28 -13.76 -3.47
N ARG A 192 -2.21 -14.42 -4.16
CA ARG A 192 -2.18 -14.51 -5.63
C ARG A 192 -2.27 -13.13 -6.27
N ARG A 193 -3.14 -12.25 -5.77
CA ARG A 193 -3.24 -10.86 -6.26
C ARG A 193 -1.96 -10.08 -6.00
N ILE A 194 -1.33 -10.24 -4.84
CA ILE A 194 -0.01 -9.63 -4.56
C ILE A 194 1.02 -10.11 -5.59
N ALA A 195 1.12 -11.42 -5.84
CA ALA A 195 2.09 -11.97 -6.78
C ALA A 195 1.89 -11.44 -8.21
N LEU A 196 0.65 -11.47 -8.72
CA LEU A 196 0.31 -11.02 -10.07
C LEU A 196 0.57 -9.53 -10.26
N GLU A 197 0.14 -8.70 -9.30
CA GLU A 197 0.27 -7.24 -9.40
C GLU A 197 1.72 -6.78 -9.20
N ALA A 198 2.49 -7.45 -8.33
CA ALA A 198 3.92 -7.22 -8.21
C ALA A 198 4.66 -7.60 -9.50
N ALA A 199 4.35 -8.76 -10.10
CA ALA A 199 4.93 -9.18 -11.38
C ALA A 199 4.65 -8.17 -12.49
N TRP A 200 3.41 -7.65 -12.57
CA TRP A 200 3.06 -6.57 -13.49
C TRP A 200 3.88 -5.31 -13.20
N LEU A 201 3.91 -4.85 -11.95
CA LEU A 201 4.56 -3.59 -11.57
C LEU A 201 6.05 -3.58 -11.88
N GLN A 202 6.75 -4.71 -11.74
CA GLN A 202 8.18 -4.83 -12.10
C GLN A 202 8.48 -4.38 -13.54
N GLY A 203 7.55 -4.60 -14.48
CA GLY A 203 7.69 -4.20 -15.87
C GLY A 203 7.20 -2.78 -16.19
N HIS A 204 6.40 -2.17 -15.32
CA HIS A 204 5.63 -0.96 -15.65
C HIS A 204 6.01 0.28 -14.84
N ARG A 205 7.15 0.24 -14.13
CA ARG A 205 7.69 1.38 -13.38
C ARG A 205 7.91 2.62 -14.25
N SER A 206 7.65 3.79 -13.69
CA SER A 206 7.80 5.13 -14.28
C SER A 206 9.26 5.58 -14.46
N THR A 207 10.14 4.70 -14.94
CA THR A 207 11.61 4.92 -15.05
C THR A 207 12.03 5.89 -16.16
N GLU A 208 11.12 6.24 -17.05
CA GLU A 208 11.37 6.98 -18.29
C GLU A 208 10.88 8.44 -18.22
N ARG A 209 10.50 8.92 -17.03
CA ARG A 209 10.12 10.32 -16.80
C ARG A 209 11.35 11.24 -16.80
N VAL A 210 11.21 12.41 -17.44
CA VAL A 210 12.27 13.45 -17.52
C VAL A 210 12.54 14.09 -16.15
N VAL A 211 11.49 14.22 -15.33
CA VAL A 211 11.59 14.72 -13.96
C VAL A 211 11.25 13.58 -13.02
N ALA A 212 12.18 13.23 -12.14
CA ALA A 212 11.92 12.30 -11.04
C ALA A 212 10.81 12.90 -10.18
N GLY A 213 9.69 12.19 -10.07
CA GLY A 213 8.53 12.54 -9.24
C GLY A 213 8.37 11.53 -8.10
N ASN A 214 7.47 11.82 -7.16
CA ASN A 214 7.11 10.91 -6.07
C ASN A 214 6.60 9.52 -6.53
N HIS A 215 6.16 9.36 -7.78
CA HIS A 215 5.60 8.13 -8.33
C HIS A 215 6.54 6.92 -8.24
N LEU A 216 7.79 7.08 -8.70
CA LEU A 216 8.74 5.97 -8.74
C LEU A 216 9.07 5.46 -7.33
N LEU A 217 8.99 6.33 -6.30
CA LEU A 217 9.19 5.93 -4.91
C LEU A 217 8.08 5.00 -4.43
N GLY A 218 6.81 5.33 -4.68
CA GLY A 218 5.69 4.46 -4.28
C GLY A 218 5.70 3.13 -5.04
N GLU A 219 6.04 3.15 -6.32
CA GLU A 219 6.21 1.94 -7.14
C GLU A 219 7.29 1.01 -6.58
N LEU A 220 8.47 1.55 -6.28
CA LEU A 220 9.60 0.79 -5.75
C LEU A 220 9.34 0.35 -4.30
N ALA A 221 8.72 1.19 -3.46
CA ALA A 221 8.35 0.81 -2.10
C ALA A 221 7.40 -0.38 -2.08
N GLY A 222 6.36 -0.39 -2.93
CA GLY A 222 5.47 -1.54 -3.06
C GLY A 222 6.21 -2.82 -3.43
N LEU A 223 7.12 -2.76 -4.41
CA LEU A 223 7.92 -3.92 -4.82
C LEU A 223 8.87 -4.41 -3.72
N VAL A 224 9.59 -3.50 -3.07
CA VAL A 224 10.50 -3.82 -1.95
C VAL A 224 9.75 -4.46 -0.79
N VAL A 225 8.57 -3.93 -0.45
CA VAL A 225 7.72 -4.48 0.62
C VAL A 225 7.24 -5.88 0.28
N VAL A 226 6.75 -6.10 -0.95
CA VAL A 226 6.34 -7.44 -1.40
C VAL A 226 7.50 -8.42 -1.34
N ASP A 227 8.68 -8.00 -1.81
CA ASP A 227 9.88 -8.83 -1.76
C ASP A 227 10.22 -9.17 -0.28
N LEU A 228 10.27 -8.21 0.63
CA LEU A 228 10.60 -8.52 2.02
C LEU A 228 9.54 -9.40 2.73
N VAL A 229 8.26 -9.27 2.39
CA VAL A 229 7.17 -10.06 3.00
C VAL A 229 7.08 -11.48 2.43
N PHE A 230 7.37 -11.65 1.13
CA PHE A 230 7.22 -12.91 0.39
C PHE A 230 8.53 -13.34 -0.31
N PRO A 231 9.59 -13.70 0.46
CA PRO A 231 10.80 -14.35 -0.08
C PRO A 231 10.49 -15.55 -0.98
N GLU A 232 9.39 -16.25 -0.70
CA GLU A 232 8.91 -17.41 -1.43
C GLU A 232 8.52 -17.12 -2.89
N PHE A 233 8.34 -15.87 -3.31
CA PHE A 233 8.05 -15.58 -4.73
C PHE A 233 9.28 -15.70 -5.65
N GLY A 234 10.47 -15.96 -5.10
CA GLY A 234 11.71 -16.08 -5.88
C GLY A 234 12.20 -14.71 -6.34
N GLN A 235 13.10 -14.11 -5.56
CA GLN A 235 13.53 -12.73 -5.77
C GLN A 235 14.83 -12.60 -6.54
N GLY A 236 15.75 -13.57 -6.41
CA GLY A 236 17.12 -13.41 -6.91
C GLY A 236 17.69 -12.05 -6.49
N ASP A 237 18.32 -11.34 -7.42
CA ASP A 237 18.92 -10.02 -7.17
C ASP A 237 17.91 -8.84 -7.21
N ARG A 238 16.60 -9.13 -7.34
CA ARG A 238 15.54 -8.12 -7.55
C ARG A 238 15.33 -7.21 -6.36
N LEU A 239 15.35 -7.75 -5.14
CA LEU A 239 15.17 -6.97 -3.91
C LEU A 239 16.29 -5.93 -3.80
N ASP A 240 17.54 -6.36 -3.96
CA ASP A 240 18.69 -5.47 -3.93
C ASP A 240 18.67 -4.42 -5.05
N ASP A 241 18.24 -4.78 -6.26
CA ASP A 241 18.06 -3.82 -7.35
C ASP A 241 16.99 -2.78 -7.03
N ASN A 242 15.83 -3.20 -6.53
CA ASN A 242 14.75 -2.29 -6.17
C ASN A 242 15.12 -1.38 -5.00
N LEU A 243 15.82 -1.90 -3.97
CA LEU A 243 16.34 -1.10 -2.85
C LEU A 243 17.35 -0.04 -3.32
N ARG A 244 18.32 -0.42 -4.18
CA ARG A 244 19.28 0.55 -4.75
C ARG A 244 18.59 1.61 -5.60
N ARG A 245 17.58 1.23 -6.40
CA ARG A 245 16.80 2.19 -7.20
C ARG A 245 15.97 3.11 -6.30
N PHE A 246 15.41 2.58 -5.21
CA PHE A 246 14.63 3.35 -4.24
C PHE A 246 15.52 4.39 -3.56
N ASP A 247 16.67 4.00 -3.04
CA ASP A 247 17.64 4.92 -2.41
C ASP A 247 18.08 6.04 -3.36
N ARG A 248 18.40 5.70 -4.61
CA ARG A 248 18.72 6.71 -5.63
C ARG A 248 17.56 7.67 -5.89
N ALA A 249 16.36 7.15 -6.16
CA ALA A 249 15.18 7.98 -6.41
C ALA A 249 14.83 8.84 -5.18
N PHE A 250 15.06 8.33 -3.98
CA PHE A 250 14.81 9.05 -2.73
C PHE A 250 15.82 10.18 -2.54
N GLY A 251 17.09 9.94 -2.90
CA GLY A 251 18.13 10.96 -2.94
C GLY A 251 17.88 12.06 -3.97
N GLU A 252 17.20 11.75 -5.07
CA GLU A 252 16.77 12.73 -6.08
C GLU A 252 15.57 13.57 -5.61
N GLN A 253 14.70 12.99 -4.78
CA GLN A 253 13.47 13.62 -4.27
C GLN A 253 13.62 14.36 -2.95
N VAL A 254 14.59 13.99 -2.12
CA VAL A 254 14.80 14.58 -0.80
C VAL A 254 16.19 15.17 -0.76
N ALA A 255 16.30 16.48 -0.53
CA ALA A 255 17.58 17.14 -0.38
C ALA A 255 18.32 16.68 0.89
N PRO A 256 19.65 16.91 1.02
CA PRO A 256 20.40 16.50 2.21
C PRO A 256 19.88 17.09 3.54
N ASP A 257 19.19 18.23 3.49
CA ASP A 257 18.54 18.88 4.64
C ASP A 257 17.12 18.35 4.92
N GLY A 258 16.64 17.37 4.15
CA GLY A 258 15.33 16.75 4.30
C GLY A 258 14.21 17.41 3.50
N VAL A 259 14.45 18.53 2.82
CA VAL A 259 13.39 19.22 2.07
C VAL A 259 13.02 18.40 0.83
N SER A 260 11.73 18.16 0.64
CA SER A 260 11.22 17.53 -0.59
C SER A 260 11.45 18.44 -1.80
N ARG A 261 11.92 17.85 -2.91
CA ARG A 261 12.19 18.54 -4.17
C ARG A 261 10.94 19.19 -4.77
N GLU A 262 9.78 18.60 -4.55
CA GLU A 262 8.50 19.14 -5.01
C GLU A 262 8.02 20.32 -4.16
N GLN A 263 8.72 20.64 -3.05
CA GLN A 263 8.42 21.74 -2.13
C GLN A 263 6.96 21.77 -1.63
N SER A 264 6.32 20.61 -1.65
CA SER A 264 4.99 20.39 -1.09
C SER A 264 5.10 19.66 0.24
N ALA A 265 4.42 20.18 1.26
CA ALA A 265 4.40 19.54 2.58
C ALA A 265 3.69 18.18 2.52
N THR A 266 2.61 18.07 1.74
CA THR A 266 1.85 16.82 1.62
C THR A 266 2.58 15.79 0.78
N TYR A 267 3.27 16.19 -0.29
CA TYR A 267 4.16 15.27 -1.02
C TYR A 267 5.38 14.87 -0.21
N GLY A 268 5.90 15.77 0.64
CA GLY A 268 6.89 15.45 1.65
C GLY A 268 6.44 14.33 2.59
N ARG A 269 5.24 14.45 3.17
CA ARG A 269 4.62 13.39 3.98
C ARG A 269 4.46 12.12 3.15
N PHE A 270 3.93 12.24 1.93
CA PHE A 270 3.64 11.11 1.05
C PHE A 270 4.87 10.25 0.74
N ILE A 271 6.04 10.86 0.49
CA ILE A 271 7.28 10.10 0.28
C ILE A 271 7.91 9.61 1.60
N ALA A 272 7.65 10.29 2.72
CA ALA A 272 8.09 9.84 4.05
C ALA A 272 7.42 8.52 4.43
N ASP A 273 6.14 8.35 4.08
CA ASP A 273 5.40 7.11 4.24
C ASP A 273 6.08 5.91 3.58
N PHE A 274 6.49 6.07 2.31
CA PHE A 274 7.17 5.02 1.56
C PHE A 274 8.52 4.67 2.17
N ALA A 275 9.29 5.69 2.57
CA ALA A 275 10.58 5.48 3.21
C ALA A 275 10.43 4.79 4.57
N ALA A 276 9.48 5.22 5.40
CA ALA A 276 9.16 4.59 6.67
C ALA A 276 8.79 3.13 6.47
N MET A 277 7.97 2.83 5.45
CA MET A 277 7.56 1.47 5.14
C MET A 277 8.74 0.58 4.73
N VAL A 278 9.59 1.05 3.82
CA VAL A 278 10.80 0.33 3.38
C VAL A 278 11.75 0.07 4.54
N LEU A 279 12.03 1.08 5.36
CA LEU A 279 12.91 0.95 6.54
C LEU A 279 12.34 -0.03 7.56
N ALA A 280 11.03 0.01 7.80
CA ALA A 280 10.38 -0.85 8.77
C ALA A 280 10.36 -2.32 8.28
N ALA A 281 10.07 -2.55 6.99
CA ALA A 281 10.09 -3.89 6.40
C ALA A 281 11.50 -4.51 6.36
N THR A 282 12.51 -3.72 5.99
CA THR A 282 13.91 -4.18 5.95
C THR A 282 14.44 -4.52 7.34
N ALA A 283 14.15 -3.68 8.34
CA ALA A 283 14.50 -3.95 9.73
C ALA A 283 13.87 -5.26 10.24
N ALA A 284 12.59 -5.52 9.93
CA ALA A 284 11.92 -6.74 10.35
C ALA A 284 12.43 -8.01 9.66
N ALA A 285 12.86 -7.89 8.40
CA ALA A 285 13.48 -8.98 7.67
C ALA A 285 14.96 -9.20 8.05
N GLY A 286 15.57 -8.28 8.81
CA GLY A 286 17.02 -8.29 9.04
C GLY A 286 17.83 -8.02 7.77
N HIS A 287 17.23 -7.37 6.77
CA HIS A 287 17.87 -7.08 5.50
C HIS A 287 18.62 -5.73 5.57
N PRO A 288 19.88 -5.64 5.10
CA PRO A 288 20.61 -4.39 5.08
C PRO A 288 19.93 -3.35 4.18
N VAL A 289 20.09 -2.07 4.53
CA VAL A 289 19.65 -0.92 3.73
C VAL A 289 20.85 -0.09 3.26
N PRO A 290 20.74 0.59 2.11
CA PRO A 290 21.74 1.58 1.69
C PRO A 290 21.97 2.62 2.80
N ALA A 291 23.24 2.92 3.10
CA ALA A 291 23.61 3.70 4.28
C ALA A 291 23.01 5.13 4.29
N GLY A 292 22.82 5.74 3.12
CA GLY A 292 22.27 7.09 3.02
C GLY A 292 20.75 7.16 3.24
N LEU A 293 20.03 6.04 3.13
CA LEU A 293 18.57 6.03 3.20
C LEU A 293 18.07 6.40 4.61
N PRO A 294 18.50 5.76 5.72
CA PRO A 294 18.05 6.12 7.07
C PRO A 294 18.33 7.58 7.44
N GLU A 295 19.52 8.09 7.11
CA GLU A 295 19.93 9.46 7.41
C GLU A 295 19.01 10.47 6.69
N ARG A 296 18.78 10.26 5.39
CA ARG A 296 17.93 11.13 4.59
C ARG A 296 16.46 11.05 5.00
N SER A 297 15.99 9.87 5.41
CA SER A 297 14.64 9.72 5.96
C SER A 297 14.47 10.45 7.30
N ALA A 298 15.50 10.44 8.16
CA ALA A 298 15.49 11.20 9.41
C ALA A 298 15.50 12.72 9.15
N ALA A 299 16.25 13.19 8.16
CA ALA A 299 16.23 14.60 7.74
C ALA A 299 14.83 15.01 7.24
N LEU A 300 14.20 14.19 6.37
CA LEU A 300 12.84 14.42 5.90
C LEU A 300 11.83 14.48 7.04
N ALA A 301 11.90 13.54 7.98
CA ALA A 301 11.04 13.52 9.16
C ALA A 301 11.24 14.78 10.03
N THR A 302 12.48 15.25 10.18
CA THR A 302 12.80 16.48 10.90
C THR A 302 12.19 17.70 10.21
N TRP A 303 12.32 17.81 8.89
CA TRP A 303 11.69 18.89 8.12
C TRP A 303 10.17 18.89 8.26
N LEU A 304 9.51 17.73 8.14
CA LEU A 304 8.07 17.62 8.35
C LEU A 304 7.65 18.00 9.78
N ALA A 305 8.42 17.59 10.79
CA ALA A 305 8.18 17.96 12.18
C ALA A 305 8.28 19.49 12.39
N MET A 306 9.25 20.15 11.75
CA MET A 306 9.42 21.60 11.81
C MET A 306 8.29 22.38 11.12
N LEU A 307 7.68 21.79 10.08
CA LEU A 307 6.51 22.36 9.42
C LEU A 307 5.20 22.11 10.18
N THR A 308 5.14 21.05 10.98
CA THR A 308 3.93 20.64 11.69
C THR A 308 3.52 21.71 12.69
N ARG A 309 2.29 22.21 12.54
CA ARG A 309 1.73 23.23 13.44
C ARG A 309 1.39 22.60 14.80
N PRO A 310 1.18 23.40 15.87
CA PRO A 310 0.81 22.89 17.19
C PRO A 310 -0.47 22.03 17.21
N ASP A 311 -1.33 22.14 16.20
CA ASP A 311 -2.53 21.31 16.03
C ASP A 311 -2.26 19.95 15.36
N GLY A 312 -0.99 19.62 15.10
CA GLY A 312 -0.56 18.36 14.49
C GLY A 312 -0.73 18.31 12.96
N ARG A 313 -1.17 19.40 12.32
CA ARG A 313 -1.43 19.44 10.88
C ARG A 313 -0.32 20.18 10.14
N LEU A 314 0.03 19.65 8.97
CA LEU A 314 0.93 20.32 8.04
C LEU A 314 0.26 21.54 7.39
N PRO A 315 1.01 22.63 7.11
CA PRO A 315 0.50 23.74 6.33
C PRO A 315 0.28 23.34 4.86
N LEU A 316 -0.66 24.00 4.19
CA LEU A 316 -0.88 23.83 2.75
C LEU A 316 0.20 24.63 1.98
N LEU A 317 1.40 24.06 1.92
CA LEU A 317 2.51 24.54 1.10
C LEU A 317 2.66 23.65 -0.12
N GLY A 318 2.75 24.25 -1.31
CA GLY A 318 2.83 23.55 -2.59
C GLY A 318 1.51 22.88 -3.00
N ASP A 319 1.58 22.02 -4.01
CA ASP A 319 0.43 21.25 -4.49
C ASP A 319 0.03 20.17 -3.48
N ASN A 320 -1.27 19.90 -3.41
CA ASN A 320 -1.83 18.88 -2.53
C ASN A 320 -2.99 18.15 -3.23
N ASP A 321 -2.88 16.83 -3.33
CA ASP A 321 -3.95 15.95 -3.82
C ASP A 321 -4.55 15.05 -2.73
N GLY A 322 -4.16 15.23 -1.46
CA GLY A 322 -4.62 14.43 -0.34
C GLY A 322 -4.07 13.00 -0.29
N GLY A 323 -3.11 12.66 -1.15
CA GLY A 323 -2.55 11.31 -1.26
C GLY A 323 -1.86 10.82 0.01
N ARG A 324 -2.04 9.52 0.30
CA ARG A 324 -1.37 8.81 1.39
C ARG A 324 -0.70 7.55 0.85
N GLY A 325 0.57 7.35 1.21
CA GLY A 325 1.34 6.18 0.76
C GLY A 325 1.02 4.93 1.56
N VAL A 326 0.59 5.11 2.81
CA VAL A 326 0.30 4.08 3.81
C VAL A 326 -0.87 4.54 4.68
N ASP A 327 -1.73 3.59 5.06
CA ASP A 327 -2.69 3.79 6.16
C ASP A 327 -2.02 3.38 7.48
N TRP A 328 -1.73 4.35 8.37
CA TRP A 328 -1.20 4.09 9.71
C TRP A 328 -2.29 4.03 10.79
N GLY A 329 -3.56 4.06 10.40
CA GLY A 329 -4.69 4.13 11.32
C GLY A 329 -5.00 5.55 11.80
N GLU A 330 -4.36 6.59 11.25
CA GLU A 330 -4.58 7.97 11.67
C GLU A 330 -5.97 8.52 11.24
N PHE A 331 -6.38 9.62 11.87
CA PHE A 331 -7.67 10.29 11.65
C PHE A 331 -7.55 11.53 10.75
N PHE A 332 -8.69 12.01 10.26
CA PHE A 332 -8.83 13.19 9.40
C PHE A 332 -9.24 14.43 10.20
#